data_AF-A0A7I0KZU6-F1
#
_entry.id   AF-A0A7I0KZU6-F1
#
_cell.length_a   1.000
_cell.length_b   1.000
_cell.length_c   1.000
_cell.angle_alpha   90.00
_cell.angle_beta   90.00
_cell.angle_gamma   90.00
#
_symmetry.space_group_name_H-M   'P 1'
#
loop_
_entity.id
_entity.type
_entity.pdbx_description
1 polymer ?
#
loop_
_entity_poly.entity_id
_entity_poly.type
_entity_poly.pdbx_seq_one_letter_code
_entity_poly.pdbx_strand_id
1 'polypeptide(L)'
;MKSTPELLNEYDRFRGGHDHSTAVASADDERAKKEQVARIFNEMFVQLQAAFPGSIAAISEQGKLNEFRKQWMLAFLENGITTMEQVNAGMRHARASESPFWPSPGQFIKWCKDSKMVLGVTIDDVMAEFHRYSKEKSLYPGGPERFPWRHPVMYWVVCDTRRAMYQRQLSEIEVEKHARRLLDDWAKKVASGQQIPDPVISIQAKPEPMSTPPDTGRDVYHPPGRSFGCMPNAATLGGITPAQWLMEEYRRGKAAGFIK
;
A
#
# COMPACT_ATOMS: atom_id res chain seq x y z
N MET A 1 36.90 9.42 -38.80
CA MET A 1 36.24 9.54 -37.49
C MET A 1 34.89 8.86 -37.59
N LYS A 2 34.69 7.74 -36.88
CA LYS A 2 33.41 7.03 -36.87
C LYS A 2 32.41 7.78 -36.00
N SER A 3 31.14 7.83 -36.40
CA SER A 3 30.08 8.51 -35.65
C SER A 3 29.62 7.65 -34.46
N THR A 4 29.13 8.27 -33.39
CA THR A 4 28.64 7.61 -32.15
C THR A 4 27.69 6.42 -32.33
N PRO A 5 26.77 6.36 -33.31
CA PRO A 5 25.95 5.15 -33.55
C PRO A 5 26.76 3.97 -34.11
N GLU A 6 27.91 4.19 -34.73
CA GLU A 6 28.73 3.11 -35.32
C GLU A 6 29.56 2.36 -34.27
N LEU A 7 29.91 3.01 -33.16
CA LEU A 7 30.68 2.38 -32.07
C LEU A 7 29.82 1.46 -31.19
N LEU A 8 28.51 1.69 -31.13
CA LEU A 8 27.56 0.84 -30.40
C LEU A 8 27.24 -0.45 -31.17
N ASN A 9 27.09 -0.37 -32.50
CA ASN A 9 26.84 -1.54 -33.35
C ASN A 9 28.03 -2.52 -33.42
N GLU A 10 29.26 -2.05 -33.21
CA GLU A 10 30.47 -2.89 -33.25
C GLU A 10 30.60 -3.78 -31.98
N TYR A 11 29.96 -3.37 -30.88
CA TYR A 11 29.92 -4.12 -29.61
C TYR A 11 28.88 -5.26 -29.63
N ASP A 12 27.76 -5.06 -30.31
CA ASP A 12 26.65 -6.03 -30.37
C ASP A 12 26.91 -7.20 -31.33
N ARG A 13 27.79 -7.00 -32.34
CA ARG A 13 28.12 -8.03 -33.35
C ARG A 13 28.87 -9.24 -32.77
N PHE A 14 29.55 -9.09 -31.64
CA PHE A 14 30.38 -10.15 -31.05
C PHE A 14 29.65 -11.10 -30.08
N ARG A 15 28.37 -10.88 -29.77
CA ARG A 15 27.66 -11.61 -28.70
C ARG A 15 26.47 -12.46 -29.16
N GLY A 16 26.17 -12.51 -30.45
CA GLY A 16 24.95 -13.15 -30.94
C GLY A 16 25.09 -14.65 -31.16
N GLY A 17 24.40 -15.48 -30.37
CA GLY A 17 24.22 -16.88 -30.78
C GLY A 17 23.48 -17.86 -29.85
N HIS A 18 22.48 -17.47 -29.05
CA HIS A 18 21.34 -18.38 -28.72
C HIS A 18 20.18 -17.76 -27.89
N ASP A 19 20.37 -16.65 -27.16
CA ASP A 19 19.37 -16.12 -26.19
C ASP A 19 18.53 -14.92 -26.70
N HIS A 20 18.28 -14.85 -28.01
CA HIS A 20 17.91 -13.57 -28.64
C HIS A 20 16.54 -13.00 -28.26
N SER A 21 15.52 -13.82 -27.97
CA SER A 21 14.16 -13.28 -27.81
C SER A 21 13.87 -12.64 -26.45
N THR A 22 14.44 -13.18 -25.36
CA THR A 22 14.27 -12.66 -23.99
C THR A 22 15.28 -11.53 -23.69
N ALA A 23 16.48 -11.59 -24.27
CA ALA A 23 17.48 -10.54 -24.13
C ALA A 23 17.09 -9.25 -24.86
N VAL A 24 16.43 -9.34 -26.01
CA VAL A 24 15.98 -8.16 -26.78
C VAL A 24 14.89 -7.38 -26.02
N ALA A 25 13.89 -8.06 -25.46
CA ALA A 25 12.87 -7.40 -24.63
C ALA A 25 13.45 -6.72 -23.37
N SER A 26 14.48 -7.32 -22.75
CA SER A 26 15.19 -6.73 -21.61
C SER A 26 16.04 -5.52 -22.02
N ALA A 27 16.66 -5.54 -23.20
CA ALA A 27 17.49 -4.46 -23.70
C ALA A 27 16.66 -3.23 -24.10
N ASP A 28 15.49 -3.45 -24.71
CA ASP A 28 14.55 -2.40 -25.07
C ASP A 28 13.99 -1.68 -23.82
N ASP A 29 13.66 -2.44 -22.77
CA ASP A 29 13.17 -1.88 -21.49
C ASP A 29 14.27 -1.08 -20.76
N GLU A 30 15.52 -1.55 -20.78
CA GLU A 30 16.66 -0.78 -20.26
C GLU A 30 16.89 0.51 -21.03
N ARG A 31 16.76 0.47 -22.36
CA ARG A 31 16.93 1.65 -23.21
C ARG A 31 15.84 2.68 -22.92
N ALA A 32 14.58 2.26 -22.83
CA ALA A 32 13.46 3.11 -22.47
C ALA A 32 13.66 3.78 -21.10
N LYS A 33 14.13 3.03 -20.10
CA LYS A 33 14.48 3.56 -18.77
C LYS A 33 15.60 4.60 -18.83
N LYS A 34 16.67 4.34 -19.58
CA LYS A 34 17.78 5.29 -19.76
C LYS A 34 17.30 6.59 -20.43
N GLU A 35 16.45 6.49 -21.44
CA GLU A 35 15.87 7.65 -22.12
C GLU A 35 14.94 8.45 -21.18
N GLN A 36 14.13 7.78 -20.38
CA GLN A 36 13.29 8.43 -19.37
C GLN A 36 14.13 9.19 -18.33
N VAL A 37 15.16 8.54 -17.78
CA VAL A 37 16.05 9.19 -16.79
C VAL A 37 16.79 10.37 -17.40
N ALA A 38 17.24 10.26 -18.66
CA ALA A 38 17.90 11.37 -19.36
C ALA A 38 16.97 12.59 -19.50
N ARG A 39 15.68 12.38 -19.83
CA ARG A 39 14.69 13.47 -19.90
C ARG A 39 14.51 14.15 -18.55
N ILE A 40 14.31 13.36 -17.50
CA ILE A 40 14.11 13.85 -16.12
C ILE A 40 15.36 14.61 -15.64
N PHE A 41 16.55 14.08 -15.91
CA PHE A 41 17.80 14.72 -15.56
C PHE A 41 18.00 16.05 -16.30
N ASN A 42 17.67 16.11 -17.59
CA ASN A 42 17.80 17.36 -18.35
C ASN A 42 16.90 18.47 -17.80
N GLU A 43 15.65 18.14 -17.44
CA GLU A 43 14.74 19.09 -16.80
C GLU A 43 15.28 19.55 -15.43
N MET A 44 15.75 18.61 -14.62
CA MET A 44 16.39 18.90 -13.33
C MET A 44 17.61 19.82 -13.51
N PHE A 45 18.46 19.53 -14.49
CA PHE A 45 19.70 20.25 -14.74
C PHE A 45 19.46 21.73 -15.03
N VAL A 46 18.42 22.05 -15.83
CA VAL A 46 18.02 23.45 -16.08
C VAL A 46 17.59 24.14 -14.78
N GLN A 47 16.83 23.46 -13.93
CA GLN A 47 16.41 24.03 -12.64
C GLN A 47 17.59 24.20 -11.67
N LEU A 48 18.51 23.24 -11.64
CA LEU A 48 19.71 23.27 -10.80
C LEU A 48 20.65 24.41 -11.23
N GLN A 49 20.75 24.66 -12.54
CA GLN A 49 21.46 25.81 -13.09
C GLN A 49 20.87 27.13 -12.59
N ALA A 50 19.54 27.27 -12.60
CA ALA A 50 18.88 28.47 -12.11
C ALA A 50 19.00 28.66 -10.59
N ALA A 51 18.97 27.58 -9.81
CA ALA A 51 19.01 27.63 -8.35
C ALA A 51 20.41 27.95 -7.78
N PHE A 52 21.48 27.61 -8.51
CA PHE A 52 22.86 27.71 -8.01
C PHE A 52 23.80 28.42 -9.01
N PRO A 53 23.66 29.74 -9.18
CA PRO A 53 24.45 30.50 -10.14
C PRO A 53 25.97 30.43 -9.86
N GLY A 54 26.39 30.28 -8.60
CA GLY A 54 27.79 30.16 -8.22
C GLY A 54 28.51 28.93 -8.79
N SER A 55 27.77 27.83 -9.00
CA SER A 55 28.33 26.61 -9.61
C SER A 55 28.57 26.77 -11.10
N ILE A 56 27.69 27.49 -11.80
CA ILE A 56 27.86 27.77 -13.22
C ILE A 56 29.09 28.64 -13.44
N ALA A 57 29.28 29.67 -12.61
CA ALA A 57 30.44 30.55 -12.70
C ALA A 57 31.77 29.78 -12.51
N ALA A 58 31.78 28.73 -11.67
CA ALA A 58 32.96 27.91 -11.42
C ALA A 58 33.28 26.92 -12.57
N ILE A 59 32.32 26.62 -13.45
CA ILE A 59 32.48 25.62 -14.50
C ILE A 59 32.69 26.32 -15.85
N SER A 60 33.94 26.51 -16.24
CA SER A 60 34.32 27.12 -17.53
C SER A 60 34.53 26.12 -18.66
N GLU A 61 34.59 24.82 -18.36
CA GLU A 61 35.03 23.78 -19.30
C GLU A 61 33.91 22.79 -19.64
N GLN A 62 33.60 22.63 -20.93
CA GLN A 62 32.56 21.72 -21.42
C GLN A 62 32.84 20.25 -21.06
N GLY A 63 34.11 19.84 -21.01
CA GLY A 63 34.51 18.49 -20.62
C GLY A 63 34.08 18.12 -19.19
N LYS A 64 34.25 19.03 -18.23
CA LYS A 64 33.85 18.84 -16.83
C LYS A 64 32.34 18.76 -16.67
N LEU A 65 31.58 19.54 -17.45
CA LEU A 65 30.12 19.43 -17.49
C LEU A 65 29.67 18.06 -18.02
N ASN A 66 30.33 17.54 -19.04
CA ASN A 66 29.95 16.24 -19.61
C ASN A 66 30.20 15.09 -18.63
N GLU A 67 31.34 15.10 -17.93
CA GLU A 67 31.60 14.10 -16.88
C GLU A 67 30.62 14.26 -15.71
N PHE A 68 30.32 15.50 -15.30
CA PHE A 68 29.29 15.76 -14.28
C PHE A 68 27.94 15.16 -14.68
N ARG A 69 27.47 15.41 -15.90
CA ARG A 69 26.20 14.86 -16.41
C ARG A 69 26.20 13.34 -16.40
N LYS A 70 27.31 12.74 -16.83
CA LYS A 70 27.48 11.28 -16.84
C LYS A 70 27.37 10.69 -15.43
N GLN A 71 28.08 11.28 -14.45
CA GLN A 71 28.04 10.83 -13.06
C GLN A 71 26.64 10.95 -12.45
N TRP A 72 25.91 12.03 -12.73
CA TRP A 72 24.54 12.19 -12.25
C TRP A 72 23.55 11.22 -12.90
N MET A 73 23.65 10.99 -14.21
CA MET A 73 22.82 9.98 -14.88
C MET A 73 23.06 8.59 -14.31
N LEU A 74 24.32 8.20 -14.09
CA LEU A 74 24.67 6.94 -13.45
C LEU A 74 24.07 6.85 -12.05
N ALA A 75 24.25 7.89 -11.24
CA ALA A 75 23.75 7.92 -9.88
C ALA A 75 22.21 7.80 -9.83
N PHE A 76 21.50 8.43 -10.77
CA PHE A 76 20.03 8.35 -10.88
C PHE A 76 19.57 6.94 -11.26
N LEU A 77 20.23 6.32 -12.24
CA LEU A 77 19.94 4.94 -12.66
C LEU A 77 20.19 3.94 -11.53
N GLU A 78 21.35 4.00 -10.89
CA GLU A 78 21.73 3.12 -9.77
C GLU A 78 20.78 3.25 -8.58
N ASN A 79 20.22 4.44 -8.37
CA ASN A 79 19.35 4.73 -7.24
C ASN A 79 17.85 4.67 -7.55
N GLY A 80 17.47 4.37 -8.80
CA GLY A 80 16.07 4.27 -9.22
C GLY A 80 15.32 5.60 -9.23
N ILE A 81 16.01 6.73 -9.44
CA ILE A 81 15.36 8.04 -9.59
C ILE A 81 14.79 8.14 -11.00
N THR A 82 13.51 7.79 -11.14
CA THR A 82 12.85 7.57 -12.43
C THR A 82 11.57 8.39 -12.59
N THR A 83 11.16 9.16 -11.57
CA THR A 83 9.98 10.02 -11.64
C THR A 83 10.31 11.48 -11.39
N MET A 84 9.53 12.38 -12.00
CA MET A 84 9.68 13.82 -11.80
C MET A 84 9.32 14.24 -10.37
N GLU A 85 8.45 13.48 -9.69
CA GLU A 85 8.06 13.75 -8.31
C GLU A 85 9.25 13.61 -7.34
N GLN A 86 10.07 12.57 -7.51
CA GLN A 86 11.31 12.38 -6.75
C GLN A 86 12.29 13.54 -6.97
N VAL A 87 12.43 13.98 -8.22
CA VAL A 87 13.29 15.12 -8.56
C VAL A 87 12.76 16.42 -7.96
N ASN A 88 11.46 16.67 -8.05
CA ASN A 88 10.83 17.86 -7.47
C ASN A 88 10.98 17.90 -5.94
N ALA A 89 10.91 16.74 -5.28
CA ALA A 89 11.23 16.58 -3.87
C ALA A 89 12.68 17.02 -3.57
N GLY A 90 13.64 16.52 -4.34
CA GLY A 90 15.05 16.93 -4.24
C GLY A 90 15.26 18.43 -4.49
N MET A 91 14.61 18.99 -5.50
CA MET A 91 14.71 20.41 -5.87
C MET A 91 14.11 21.35 -4.81
N ARG A 92 13.12 20.91 -4.04
CA ARG A 92 12.62 21.69 -2.88
C ARG A 92 13.69 21.82 -1.80
N HIS A 93 14.39 20.73 -1.47
CA HIS A 93 15.54 20.77 -0.56
C HIS A 93 16.69 21.61 -1.10
N ALA A 94 17.00 21.45 -2.38
CA ALA A 94 18.07 22.19 -3.02
C ALA A 94 17.85 23.70 -2.93
N ARG A 95 16.63 24.18 -3.19
CA ARG A 95 16.27 25.61 -3.06
C ARG A 95 16.24 26.13 -1.61
N ALA A 96 15.96 25.26 -0.64
CA ALA A 96 16.02 25.61 0.77
C ALA A 96 17.46 25.59 1.33
N SER A 97 18.42 25.06 0.57
CA SER A 97 19.82 25.04 0.98
C SER A 97 20.44 26.43 0.81
N GLU A 98 21.17 26.90 1.82
CA GLU A 98 21.91 28.16 1.79
C GLU A 98 23.22 28.07 0.98
N SER A 99 23.57 26.88 0.48
CA SER A 99 24.78 26.66 -0.31
C SER A 99 24.67 27.33 -1.69
N PRO A 100 25.65 28.14 -2.13
CA PRO A 100 25.69 28.67 -3.48
C PRO A 100 26.18 27.63 -4.52
N PHE A 101 26.64 26.47 -4.04
CA PHE A 101 27.18 25.38 -4.86
C PHE A 101 26.20 24.22 -5.01
N TRP A 102 26.29 23.51 -6.13
CA TRP A 102 25.51 22.32 -6.43
C TRP A 102 25.72 21.25 -5.34
N PRO A 103 24.66 20.55 -4.94
CA PRO A 103 24.80 19.41 -4.05
C PRO A 103 25.59 18.30 -4.76
N SER A 104 26.21 17.42 -3.97
CA SER A 104 26.76 16.18 -4.53
C SER A 104 25.63 15.26 -5.04
N PRO A 105 25.89 14.35 -6.02
CA PRO A 105 24.87 13.42 -6.50
C PRO A 105 24.22 12.61 -5.36
N GLY A 106 25.04 12.09 -4.43
CA GLY A 106 24.54 11.32 -3.30
C GLY A 106 23.68 12.14 -2.33
N GLN A 107 24.05 13.41 -2.09
CA GLN A 107 23.25 14.31 -1.27
C GLN A 107 21.89 14.61 -1.92
N PHE A 108 21.87 14.87 -3.24
CA PHE A 108 20.63 15.11 -3.96
C PHE A 108 19.73 13.87 -3.98
N ILE A 109 20.31 12.69 -4.21
CA ILE A 109 19.58 11.40 -4.17
C ILE A 109 18.94 11.16 -2.80
N LYS A 110 19.64 11.50 -1.70
CA LYS A 110 19.08 11.40 -0.35
C LYS A 110 17.82 12.25 -0.21
N TRP A 111 17.82 13.48 -0.76
CA TRP A 111 16.65 14.35 -0.76
C TRP A 111 15.52 13.84 -1.65
N CYS A 112 15.85 13.27 -2.81
CA CYS A 112 14.85 12.68 -3.71
C CYS A 112 14.11 11.48 -3.09
N LYS A 113 14.74 10.81 -2.12
CA LYS A 113 14.19 9.67 -1.40
C LYS A 113 13.58 10.03 -0.03
N ASP A 114 13.57 11.32 0.34
CA ASP A 114 13.02 11.74 1.62
C ASP A 114 11.49 11.59 1.63
N SER A 115 10.98 10.81 2.59
CA SER A 115 9.60 10.39 2.69
C SER A 115 8.62 11.55 2.79
N LYS A 116 9.00 12.62 3.48
CA LYS A 116 8.18 13.84 3.63
C LYS A 116 7.87 14.50 2.30
N MET A 117 8.81 14.43 1.35
CA MET A 117 8.70 15.15 0.09
C MET A 117 8.16 14.27 -1.04
N VAL A 118 8.43 12.95 -1.01
CA VAL A 118 7.87 12.00 -1.99
C VAL A 118 6.36 11.91 -1.84
N LEU A 119 5.85 11.82 -0.61
CA LEU A 119 4.42 11.75 -0.35
C LEU A 119 3.76 13.12 -0.20
N GLY A 120 4.56 14.17 0.10
CA GLY A 120 4.06 15.52 0.38
C GLY A 120 3.28 15.62 1.70
N VAL A 121 3.46 14.66 2.60
CA VAL A 121 2.74 14.53 3.87
C VAL A 121 3.73 14.34 5.00
N THR A 122 3.55 15.07 6.09
CA THR A 122 4.37 14.93 7.31
C THR A 122 3.74 13.98 8.32
N ILE A 123 4.50 13.55 9.32
CA ILE A 123 3.95 12.76 10.43
C ILE A 123 2.86 13.53 11.19
N ASP A 124 3.01 14.85 11.34
CA ASP A 124 2.04 15.70 12.02
C ASP A 124 0.72 15.73 11.24
N ASP A 125 0.78 15.78 9.90
CA ASP A 125 -0.40 15.68 9.04
C ASP A 125 -1.10 14.32 9.19
N VAL A 126 -0.33 13.22 9.27
CA VAL A 126 -0.86 11.87 9.46
C VAL A 126 -1.55 11.75 10.82
N MET A 127 -0.95 12.26 11.89
CA MET A 127 -1.55 12.21 13.22
C MET A 127 -2.79 13.11 13.31
N ALA A 128 -2.75 14.31 12.73
CA ALA A 128 -3.93 15.17 12.62
C ALA A 128 -5.08 14.45 11.89
N GLU A 129 -4.78 13.77 10.78
CA GLU A 129 -5.75 12.98 10.02
C GLU A 129 -6.26 11.77 10.82
N PHE A 130 -5.38 11.11 11.58
CA PHE A 130 -5.73 10.00 12.47
C PHE A 130 -6.74 10.43 13.54
N HIS A 131 -6.52 11.58 14.18
CA HIS A 131 -7.46 12.13 15.17
C HIS A 131 -8.75 12.61 14.50
N ARG A 132 -8.68 13.23 13.32
CA ARG A 132 -9.84 13.66 12.53
C ARG A 132 -10.75 12.48 12.20
N TYR A 133 -10.19 11.42 11.63
CA TYR A 133 -10.93 10.19 11.35
C TYR A 133 -11.48 9.55 12.63
N SER A 134 -10.73 9.55 13.73
CA SER A 134 -11.21 9.02 15.02
C SER A 134 -12.48 9.73 15.52
N LYS A 135 -12.54 11.05 15.35
CA LYS A 135 -13.65 11.90 15.77
C LYS A 135 -14.85 11.81 14.82
N GLU A 136 -14.57 11.78 13.51
CA GLU A 136 -15.60 11.95 12.47
C GLU A 136 -16.07 10.64 11.85
N LYS A 137 -15.47 9.48 12.17
CA LYS A 137 -15.84 8.18 11.57
C LYS A 137 -17.34 7.85 11.63
N SER A 138 -18.05 8.33 12.66
CA SER A 138 -19.49 8.09 12.82
C SER A 138 -20.36 8.90 11.86
N LEU A 139 -19.83 10.00 11.30
CA LEU A 139 -20.55 10.85 10.34
C LEU A 139 -20.56 10.24 8.93
N TYR A 140 -19.70 9.26 8.66
CA TYR A 140 -19.54 8.65 7.33
C TYR A 140 -19.98 7.18 7.36
N PRO A 141 -21.29 6.89 7.21
CA PRO A 141 -21.79 5.53 7.08
C PRO A 141 -21.29 4.92 5.77
N GLY A 142 -20.42 3.91 5.89
CA GLY A 142 -19.75 3.29 4.74
C GLY A 142 -18.25 3.02 4.96
N GLY A 143 -17.73 3.30 6.14
CA GLY A 143 -16.38 2.88 6.53
C GLY A 143 -15.28 3.86 6.12
N PRO A 144 -14.00 3.51 6.37
CA PRO A 144 -12.86 4.35 6.00
C PRO A 144 -12.77 4.63 4.50
N GLU A 145 -13.38 3.81 3.64
CA GLU A 145 -13.32 3.95 2.17
C GLU A 145 -14.13 5.15 1.65
N ARG A 146 -15.16 5.58 2.40
CA ARG A 146 -15.97 6.77 2.05
C ARG A 146 -15.53 8.03 2.77
N PHE A 147 -14.52 7.93 3.63
CA PHE A 147 -14.01 9.08 4.35
C PHE A 147 -13.23 10.01 3.41
N PRO A 148 -13.40 11.34 3.47
CA PRO A 148 -12.71 12.29 2.61
C PRO A 148 -11.27 12.51 3.08
N TRP A 149 -10.39 11.56 2.77
CA TRP A 149 -8.94 11.64 3.04
C TRP A 149 -8.30 12.82 2.32
N ARG A 150 -7.40 13.56 3.00
CA ARG A 150 -6.68 14.68 2.36
C ARG A 150 -5.68 14.21 1.31
N HIS A 151 -5.07 13.05 1.52
CA HIS A 151 -4.12 12.43 0.61
C HIS A 151 -4.40 10.93 0.46
N PRO A 152 -4.18 10.33 -0.72
CA PRO A 152 -4.43 8.90 -0.95
C PRO A 152 -3.69 7.97 0.02
N VAL A 153 -2.44 8.33 0.38
CA VAL A 153 -1.62 7.53 1.32
C VAL A 153 -2.21 7.48 2.73
N MET A 154 -3.01 8.49 3.13
CA MET A 154 -3.55 8.58 4.49
C MET A 154 -4.53 7.45 4.79
N TYR A 155 -5.33 7.02 3.81
CA TYR A 155 -6.21 5.87 3.97
C TYR A 155 -5.43 4.65 4.47
N TRP A 156 -4.35 4.30 3.77
CA TRP A 156 -3.53 3.13 4.08
C TRP A 156 -2.82 3.27 5.42
N VAL A 157 -2.14 4.40 5.65
CA VAL A 157 -1.36 4.61 6.88
C VAL A 157 -2.26 4.69 8.10
N VAL A 158 -3.36 5.45 8.06
CA VAL A 158 -4.26 5.64 9.20
C VAL A 158 -5.01 4.34 9.50
N CYS A 159 -5.52 3.63 8.49
CA CYS A 159 -6.24 2.37 8.71
C CYS A 159 -5.33 1.28 9.31
N ASP A 160 -4.10 1.13 8.80
CA ASP A 160 -3.15 0.16 9.33
C ASP A 160 -2.68 0.54 10.75
N THR A 161 -2.41 1.83 10.99
CA THR A 161 -2.04 2.31 12.32
C THR A 161 -3.14 2.05 13.34
N ARG A 162 -4.42 2.33 12.98
CA ARG A 162 -5.57 2.03 13.86
C ARG A 162 -5.72 0.55 14.13
N ARG A 163 -5.58 -0.28 13.10
CA ARG A 163 -5.63 -1.73 13.24
C ARG A 163 -4.55 -2.22 14.21
N ALA A 164 -3.33 -1.74 14.05
CA ALA A 164 -2.22 -2.06 14.95
C ALA A 164 -2.46 -1.57 16.39
N MET A 165 -3.00 -0.36 16.56
CA MET A 165 -3.39 0.19 17.86
C MET A 165 -4.37 -0.73 18.59
N TYR A 166 -5.43 -1.19 17.93
CA TYR A 166 -6.41 -2.09 18.57
C TYR A 166 -5.86 -3.49 18.83
N GLN A 167 -5.08 -4.05 17.91
CA GLN A 167 -4.53 -5.40 18.05
C GLN A 167 -3.43 -5.50 19.10
N ARG A 168 -2.65 -4.43 19.28
CA ARG A 168 -1.45 -4.43 20.14
C ARG A 168 -1.56 -3.50 21.35
N GLN A 169 -2.70 -2.83 21.51
CA GLN A 169 -2.96 -1.87 22.60
C GLN A 169 -1.86 -0.80 22.72
N LEU A 170 -1.45 -0.23 21.59
CA LEU A 170 -0.37 0.75 21.53
C LEU A 170 -0.74 2.05 22.26
N SER A 171 0.20 2.60 23.01
CA SER A 171 0.12 3.97 23.55
C SER A 171 0.23 5.03 22.45
N GLU A 172 -0.11 6.28 22.75
CA GLU A 172 -0.08 7.38 21.77
C GLU A 172 1.31 7.58 21.13
N ILE A 173 2.37 7.48 21.94
CA ILE A 173 3.75 7.58 21.46
C ILE A 173 4.10 6.41 20.54
N GLU A 174 3.64 5.21 20.85
CA GLU A 174 3.85 4.03 20.02
C GLU A 174 3.03 4.07 18.72
N VAL A 175 1.82 4.66 18.77
CA VAL A 175 0.99 4.94 17.60
C VAL A 175 1.71 5.88 16.64
N GLU A 176 2.25 7.00 17.13
CA GLU A 176 3.01 7.94 16.30
C GLU A 176 4.25 7.26 15.70
N LYS A 177 5.00 6.50 16.51
CA LYS A 177 6.18 5.76 16.05
C LYS A 177 5.82 4.73 14.97
N HIS A 178 4.69 4.06 15.11
CA HIS A 178 4.20 3.09 14.14
C HIS A 178 3.75 3.78 12.84
N ALA A 179 3.00 4.88 12.94
CA ALA A 179 2.58 5.68 11.80
C ALA A 179 3.79 6.23 11.01
N ARG A 180 4.83 6.70 11.71
CA ARG A 180 6.08 7.14 11.11
C ARG A 180 6.75 6.04 10.30
N ARG A 181 6.86 4.83 10.86
CA ARG A 181 7.43 3.67 10.16
C ARG A 181 6.62 3.32 8.92
N LEU A 182 5.29 3.31 9.01
CA LEU A 182 4.42 3.04 7.87
C LEU A 182 4.55 4.10 6.79
N LEU A 183 4.65 5.38 7.16
CA LEU A 183 4.85 6.49 6.22
C LEU A 183 6.19 6.35 5.48
N ASP A 184 7.26 6.00 6.19
CA ASP A 184 8.57 5.74 5.58
C ASP A 184 8.55 4.53 4.65
N ASP A 185 7.83 3.47 5.01
CA ASP A 185 7.69 2.28 4.17
C ASP A 185 6.86 2.57 2.91
N TRP A 186 5.80 3.37 3.02
CA TRP A 186 5.05 3.86 1.86
C TRP A 186 5.88 4.79 0.98
N ALA A 187 6.67 5.67 1.56
CA ALA A 187 7.57 6.52 0.80
C ALA A 187 8.62 5.70 0.01
N LYS A 188 9.18 4.64 0.60
CA LYS A 188 10.07 3.73 -0.12
C LYS A 188 9.37 3.04 -1.29
N LYS A 189 8.11 2.62 -1.12
CA LYS A 189 7.30 2.03 -2.19
C LYS A 189 7.05 3.01 -3.33
N VAL A 190 6.68 4.25 -3.01
CA VAL A 190 6.49 5.29 -4.03
C VAL A 190 7.81 5.65 -4.70
N ALA A 191 8.90 5.72 -3.93
CA ALA A 191 10.23 5.95 -4.47
C ALA A 191 10.75 4.78 -5.34
N SER A 192 10.26 3.56 -5.17
CA SER A 192 10.55 2.46 -6.09
C SER A 192 9.64 2.44 -7.34
N GLY A 193 8.79 3.45 -7.50
CA GLY A 193 7.88 3.61 -8.63
C GLY A 193 6.52 2.94 -8.46
N GLN A 194 6.19 2.43 -7.28
CA GLN A 194 4.85 1.89 -7.02
C GLN A 194 3.84 3.03 -6.82
N GLN A 195 2.72 2.97 -7.51
CA GLN A 195 1.62 3.91 -7.28
C GLN A 195 0.86 3.56 -6.00
N ILE A 196 0.33 4.58 -5.34
CA ILE A 196 -0.55 4.39 -4.18
C ILE A 196 -1.89 3.87 -4.70
N PRO A 197 -2.36 2.67 -4.28
CA PRO A 197 -3.62 2.14 -4.75
C PRO A 197 -4.81 2.96 -4.22
N ASP A 198 -5.87 3.05 -5.01
CA ASP A 198 -7.12 3.64 -4.54
C ASP A 198 -7.79 2.76 -3.47
N PRO A 199 -8.48 3.35 -2.47
CA PRO A 199 -9.20 2.59 -1.46
C PRO A 199 -10.25 1.67 -2.09
N VAL A 200 -10.07 0.36 -1.92
CA VAL A 200 -11.02 -0.63 -2.44
C VAL A 200 -12.16 -0.78 -1.44
N ILE A 201 -13.38 -0.44 -1.86
CA ILE A 201 -14.59 -0.71 -1.09
C ILE A 201 -14.67 -2.22 -0.85
N SER A 202 -14.49 -2.67 0.39
CA SER A 202 -14.64 -4.09 0.71
C SER A 202 -16.06 -4.50 0.31
N ILE A 203 -16.17 -5.51 -0.56
CA ILE A 203 -17.44 -6.09 -1.00
C ILE A 203 -18.29 -6.32 0.26
N GLN A 204 -19.49 -5.74 0.29
CA GLN A 204 -20.37 -5.83 1.45
C GLN A 204 -20.51 -7.30 1.85
N ALA A 205 -20.39 -7.60 3.15
CA ALA A 205 -20.74 -8.89 3.69
C ALA A 205 -22.11 -9.26 3.13
N LYS A 206 -22.15 -10.35 2.34
CA LYS A 206 -23.37 -10.82 1.71
C LYS A 206 -24.45 -10.86 2.80
N PRO A 207 -25.57 -10.14 2.66
CA PRO A 207 -26.69 -10.24 3.59
C PRO A 207 -27.42 -11.54 3.29
N GLU A 208 -26.71 -12.65 3.10
CA GLU A 208 -27.29 -13.92 3.42
C GLU A 208 -27.31 -13.92 4.95
N PRO A 209 -28.46 -13.65 5.60
CA PRO A 209 -28.58 -14.05 6.98
C PRO A 209 -28.10 -15.50 7.03
N MET A 210 -27.31 -15.86 8.05
CA MET A 210 -27.18 -17.28 8.38
C MET A 210 -28.60 -17.83 8.28
N SER A 211 -28.83 -18.80 7.38
CA SER A 211 -30.17 -19.36 7.20
C SER A 211 -30.56 -19.84 8.58
N THR A 212 -31.39 -19.05 9.28
CA THR A 212 -32.06 -19.55 10.44
C THR A 212 -32.85 -20.74 9.90
N PRO A 213 -32.87 -21.88 10.60
CA PRO A 213 -33.85 -22.91 10.28
C PRO A 213 -35.19 -22.18 10.06
N PRO A 214 -35.95 -22.51 8.99
CA PRO A 214 -37.21 -21.85 8.72
C PRO A 214 -37.96 -21.81 10.04
N ASP A 215 -38.48 -20.62 10.38
CA ASP A 215 -39.33 -20.42 11.56
C ASP A 215 -40.23 -21.64 11.67
N THR A 216 -39.93 -22.50 12.65
CA THR A 216 -40.78 -23.64 12.95
C THR A 216 -41.92 -23.04 13.75
N GLY A 217 -42.69 -22.19 13.06
CA GLY A 217 -43.85 -21.53 13.58
C GLY A 217 -44.80 -22.61 14.04
N ARG A 218 -44.79 -22.88 15.34
CA ARG A 218 -45.76 -23.65 16.13
C ARG A 218 -46.16 -25.06 15.67
N ASP A 219 -45.76 -25.54 14.50
CA ASP A 219 -46.11 -26.84 13.96
C ASP A 219 -44.87 -27.46 13.29
N VAL A 220 -43.99 -28.02 14.11
CA VAL A 220 -43.03 -29.01 13.63
C VAL A 220 -43.85 -30.25 13.27
N TYR A 221 -44.20 -30.40 11.99
CA TYR A 221 -44.81 -31.62 11.47
C TYR A 221 -43.79 -32.75 11.56
N HIS A 222 -43.83 -33.50 12.67
CA HIS A 222 -43.08 -34.74 12.82
C HIS A 222 -43.70 -35.82 11.93
N PRO A 223 -42.89 -36.62 11.20
CA PRO A 223 -43.39 -37.84 10.58
C PRO A 223 -44.00 -38.74 11.68
N PRO A 224 -45.16 -39.36 11.43
CA PRO A 224 -45.80 -40.22 12.43
C PRO A 224 -44.82 -41.31 12.88
N GLY A 225 -44.50 -41.30 14.18
CA GLY A 225 -43.58 -42.25 14.80
C GLY A 225 -42.21 -41.70 15.25
N ARG A 226 -41.82 -40.47 14.92
CA ARG A 226 -40.57 -39.89 15.48
C ARG A 226 -40.87 -38.71 16.40
N SER A 227 -41.01 -38.98 17.70
CA SER A 227 -41.34 -38.01 18.75
C SER A 227 -40.13 -37.47 19.53
N PHE A 228 -38.91 -37.60 19.02
CA PHE A 228 -37.76 -36.86 19.55
C PHE A 228 -37.77 -35.39 19.08
N GLY A 229 -38.94 -34.74 19.15
CA GLY A 229 -39.06 -33.30 19.01
C GLY A 229 -38.45 -32.59 20.22
N CYS A 230 -38.06 -31.34 20.03
CA CYS A 230 -37.47 -30.50 21.07
C CYS A 230 -38.23 -30.65 22.40
N MET A 231 -37.50 -30.88 23.50
CA MET A 231 -38.09 -31.03 24.82
C MET A 231 -39.00 -29.83 25.11
N PRO A 232 -40.25 -30.05 25.55
CA PRO A 232 -41.17 -28.96 25.84
C PRO A 232 -40.61 -28.07 26.94
N ASN A 233 -40.95 -26.77 26.89
CA ASN A 233 -40.51 -25.79 27.87
C ASN A 233 -40.88 -26.26 29.30
N ALA A 234 -39.95 -26.13 30.25
CA ALA A 234 -40.13 -26.56 31.63
C ALA A 234 -41.40 -25.99 32.29
N ALA A 235 -41.83 -24.79 31.91
CA ALA A 235 -43.09 -24.18 32.38
C ALA A 235 -44.35 -24.98 31.98
N THR A 236 -44.28 -25.77 30.91
CA THR A 236 -45.40 -26.58 30.38
C THR A 236 -45.46 -27.99 30.93
N LEU A 237 -44.43 -28.44 31.67
CA LEU A 237 -44.31 -29.82 32.16
C LEU A 237 -45.09 -30.09 33.46
N GLY A 238 -45.72 -29.08 34.07
CA GLY A 238 -46.71 -29.28 35.14
C GLY A 238 -46.22 -30.12 36.34
N GLY A 239 -44.92 -30.09 36.63
CA GLY A 239 -44.29 -30.85 37.73
C GLY A 239 -43.44 -32.06 37.30
N ILE A 240 -43.49 -32.46 36.02
CA ILE A 240 -42.58 -33.48 35.46
C ILE A 240 -41.19 -32.88 35.26
N THR A 241 -40.16 -33.60 35.71
CA THR A 241 -38.77 -33.18 35.44
C THR A 241 -38.41 -33.46 33.97
N PRO A 242 -37.52 -32.64 33.37
CA PRO A 242 -36.95 -32.89 32.05
C PRO A 242 -36.49 -34.34 31.82
N ALA A 243 -35.82 -34.92 32.82
CA ALA A 243 -35.31 -36.28 32.75
C ALA A 243 -36.42 -37.34 32.76
N GLN A 244 -37.49 -37.14 33.53
CA GLN A 244 -38.64 -38.06 33.55
C GLN A 244 -39.37 -38.07 32.21
N TRP A 245 -39.56 -36.88 31.61
CA TRP A 245 -40.18 -36.77 30.29
C TRP A 245 -39.35 -37.48 29.20
N LEU A 246 -38.03 -37.26 29.19
CA LEU A 246 -37.13 -37.95 28.25
C LEU A 246 -37.14 -39.47 28.41
N MET A 247 -37.22 -39.97 29.65
CA MET A 247 -37.31 -41.40 29.93
C MET A 247 -38.62 -42.01 29.43
N GLU A 248 -39.72 -41.26 29.45
CA GLU A 248 -41.01 -41.70 28.96
C GLU A 248 -41.05 -41.74 27.42
N GLU A 249 -40.52 -40.72 26.76
CA GLU A 249 -40.34 -40.72 25.30
C GLU A 249 -39.38 -41.82 24.84
N TYR A 250 -38.30 -42.08 25.57
CA TYR A 250 -37.41 -43.23 25.31
C TYR A 250 -38.17 -44.56 25.41
N ARG A 251 -39.00 -44.76 26.43
CA ARG A 251 -39.81 -45.98 26.57
C ARG A 251 -40.81 -46.13 25.41
N ARG A 252 -41.47 -45.04 25.01
CA ARG A 252 -42.40 -45.03 23.85
C ARG A 252 -41.67 -45.35 22.55
N GLY A 253 -40.51 -44.76 22.32
CA GLY A 253 -39.67 -45.03 21.15
C GLY A 253 -39.14 -46.46 21.10
N LYS A 254 -38.78 -47.04 22.25
CA LYS A 254 -38.37 -48.46 22.35
C LYS A 254 -39.54 -49.40 22.08
N ALA A 255 -40.73 -49.12 22.63
CA ALA A 255 -41.93 -49.92 22.40
C ALA A 255 -42.40 -49.89 20.94
N ALA A 256 -42.22 -48.76 20.26
CA ALA A 256 -42.55 -48.60 18.84
C ALA A 256 -41.39 -49.02 17.88
N GLY A 257 -40.28 -49.55 18.40
CA GLY A 257 -39.17 -50.07 17.59
C GLY A 257 -38.29 -49.01 16.93
N PHE A 258 -38.41 -47.74 17.31
CA PHE A 258 -37.60 -46.64 16.78
C PHE A 258 -36.22 -46.52 17.45
N ILE A 259 -36.07 -47.11 18.63
CA ILE A 259 -34.83 -47.17 19.40
C ILE A 259 -34.47 -48.64 19.57
N LYS A 260 -33.28 -49.03 19.09
CA LYS A 260 -32.74 -50.38 19.26
C LYS A 260 -32.18 -50.56 20.66
#